data_AF-A0A7V1E7P6-F1
#
_entry.id   AF-A0A7V1E7P6-F1
#
_cell.length_a   1.000
_cell.length_b   1.000
_cell.length_c   1.000
_cell.angle_alpha   90.00
_cell.angle_beta   90.00
_cell.angle_gamma   90.00
#
_symmetry.space_group_name_H-M   'P 1'
#
loop_
_entity.id
_entity.type
_entity.pdbx_description
1 polymer ?
#
loop_
_entity_poly.entity_id
_entity_poly.type
_entity_poly.pdbx_seq_one_letter_code
_entity_poly.pdbx_strand_id
1 'polypeptide(L)'
;MAERFANGAVIKTNHLTDEFDFKAFQGMYGKDATPLFLIDGGTELTVISPDRSIHPLPGQQLISLVDPVDERLQSKQSSKMGAD
;
A
#
# COMPACT_ATOMS: atom_id res chain seq x y z
N MET A 1 -1.81 -14.85 -8.89
CA MET A 1 -0.58 -14.08 -8.56
C MET A 1 0.41 -14.05 -9.72
N ALA A 2 0.86 -15.19 -10.26
CA ALA A 2 1.79 -15.22 -11.41
C ALA A 2 1.31 -14.39 -12.62
N GLU A 3 0.03 -14.51 -12.98
CA GLU A 3 -0.60 -13.72 -14.04
C GLU A 3 -0.58 -12.20 -13.76
N ARG A 4 -0.79 -11.78 -12.52
CA ARG A 4 -0.76 -10.35 -12.16
C ARG A 4 0.64 -9.77 -12.34
N PHE A 5 1.68 -10.50 -11.96
CA PHE A 5 3.06 -10.10 -12.23
C PHE A 5 3.34 -10.03 -13.74
N ALA A 6 2.84 -10.99 -14.52
CA ALA A 6 2.96 -10.94 -15.98
C ALA A 6 2.27 -9.71 -16.60
N ASN A 7 1.20 -9.23 -15.96
CA ASN A 7 0.46 -8.02 -16.33
C ASN A 7 1.05 -6.73 -15.72
N GLY A 8 2.25 -6.79 -15.13
CA GLY A 8 2.98 -5.62 -14.65
C GLY A 8 2.63 -5.18 -13.23
N ALA A 9 1.88 -5.98 -12.46
CA ALA A 9 1.70 -5.72 -11.04
C ALA A 9 3.04 -5.77 -10.30
N VAL A 10 3.20 -4.88 -9.32
CA VAL A 10 4.45 -4.70 -8.57
C VAL A 10 4.18 -4.73 -7.07
N ILE A 11 5.20 -5.08 -6.30
CA ILE A 11 5.16 -4.94 -4.84
C ILE A 11 5.55 -3.52 -4.47
N LYS A 12 4.73 -2.88 -3.64
CA LYS A 12 4.98 -1.55 -3.08
C LYS A 12 4.92 -1.60 -1.56
N THR A 13 5.76 -0.79 -0.94
CA THR A 13 5.69 -0.46 0.48
C THR A 13 5.16 0.96 0.60
N ASN A 14 4.01 1.11 1.25
CA ASN A 14 3.38 2.39 1.49
C ASN A 14 3.46 2.72 2.98
N HIS A 15 4.09 3.84 3.31
CA HIS A 15 4.05 4.39 4.66
C HIS A 15 2.68 5.03 4.84
N LEU A 16 1.94 4.58 5.84
CA LEU A 16 0.66 5.17 6.18
C LEU A 16 0.91 6.35 7.12
N THR A 17 0.39 7.49 6.74
CA THR A 17 0.46 8.73 7.53
C THR A 17 -0.94 9.24 7.78
N ASP A 18 -1.09 10.30 8.57
CA ASP A 18 -2.38 10.95 8.76
C ASP A 18 -2.93 11.53 7.44
N GLU A 19 -2.05 11.85 6.49
CA GLU A 19 -2.40 12.42 5.19
C GLU A 19 -2.60 11.37 4.10
N PHE A 20 -1.92 10.23 4.24
CA PHE A 20 -2.04 9.05 3.38
C PHE A 20 -2.43 7.84 4.22
N ASP A 21 -3.68 7.85 4.68
CA ASP A 21 -4.26 6.76 5.46
C ASP A 21 -4.63 5.55 4.58
N PHE A 22 -5.16 4.50 5.21
CA PHE A 22 -5.58 3.30 4.49
C PHE A 22 -6.68 3.56 3.44
N LYS A 23 -7.54 4.55 3.68
CA LYS A 23 -8.59 4.93 2.73
C LYS A 23 -8.01 5.64 1.51
N ALA A 24 -7.02 6.51 1.69
CA ALA A 24 -6.28 7.14 0.61
C ALA A 24 -5.52 6.10 -0.22
N PHE A 25 -4.90 5.12 0.43
CA PHE A 25 -4.28 3.96 -0.23
C PHE A 25 -5.29 3.20 -1.12
N GLN A 26 -6.45 2.85 -0.59
CA GLN A 26 -7.52 2.19 -1.35
C GLN A 26 -8.03 3.04 -2.51
N GLY A 27 -8.11 4.36 -2.33
CA GLY A 27 -8.49 5.29 -3.39
C GLY A 27 -7.44 5.38 -4.52
N MET A 28 -6.15 5.27 -4.18
CA MET A 28 -5.06 5.33 -5.15
C MET A 28 -4.92 4.04 -5.97
N TYR A 29 -4.80 2.90 -5.29
CA TYR A 29 -4.51 1.62 -5.94
C TYR A 29 -5.78 0.84 -6.30
N GLY A 30 -6.94 1.35 -5.92
CA GLY A 30 -8.21 0.68 -6.09
C GLY A 30 -8.41 -0.45 -5.09
N LYS A 31 -9.61 -1.05 -5.15
CA LYS A 31 -10.02 -2.19 -4.35
C LYS A 31 -9.25 -3.49 -4.66
N ASP A 32 -8.51 -3.52 -5.77
CA ASP A 32 -7.79 -4.71 -6.26
C ASP A 32 -6.32 -4.76 -5.80
N ALA A 33 -5.88 -3.76 -5.02
CA ALA A 33 -4.67 -3.89 -4.24
C ALA A 33 -4.79 -5.10 -3.31
N THR A 34 -3.76 -5.94 -3.27
CA THR A 34 -3.71 -7.11 -2.40
C THR A 34 -2.71 -6.84 -1.28
N PRO A 35 -3.16 -6.48 -0.07
CA PRO A 35 -2.30 -6.42 1.10
C PRO A 35 -1.65 -7.78 1.35
N LEU A 36 -0.34 -7.78 1.59
CA LEU A 36 0.45 -8.99 1.85
C LEU A 36 1.04 -8.96 3.26
N PHE A 37 1.56 -7.80 3.67
CA PHE A 37 2.15 -7.61 4.99
C PHE A 37 1.82 -6.25 5.58
N LEU A 38 1.75 -6.20 6.90
CA LEU A 38 1.70 -4.97 7.69
C LEU A 38 2.91 -4.94 8.62
N ILE A 39 3.65 -3.83 8.62
CA ILE A 39 4.76 -3.61 9.53
C ILE A 39 4.33 -2.56 10.56
N ASP A 40 4.43 -2.91 11.84
CA ASP A 40 4.17 -1.98 12.95
C ASP A 40 5.49 -1.48 13.53
N GLY A 41 5.74 -0.16 13.42
CA GLY A 41 6.90 0.52 14.01
C GLY A 41 8.29 -0.04 13.64
N GLY A 42 8.37 -0.91 12.63
CA GLY A 42 9.60 -1.63 12.25
C GLY A 42 9.95 -2.85 13.13
N THR A 43 9.11 -3.20 14.11
CA THR A 43 9.40 -4.26 15.09
C THR A 43 8.59 -5.53 14.86
N GLU A 44 7.40 -5.42 14.25
CA GLU A 44 6.51 -6.54 14.01
C GLU A 44 6.09 -6.61 12.54
N LEU A 45 6.22 -7.80 11.94
CA LEU A 45 5.73 -8.09 10.59
C LEU A 45 4.53 -9.04 10.70
N THR A 46 3.36 -8.55 10.32
CA THR A 46 2.14 -9.35 10.24
C THR A 46 1.91 -9.81 8.80
N VAL A 47 1.72 -11.11 8.59
CA VAL A 47 1.23 -11.67 7.32
C VAL A 47 -0.27 -11.46 7.22
N ILE A 48 -0.74 -10.96 6.08
CA ILE A 48 -2.16 -10.71 5.82
C ILE A 48 -2.71 -11.86 4.96
N SER A 49 -3.71 -12.56 5.50
CA SER A 49 -4.44 -13.60 4.78
C SER A 49 -5.76 -13.04 4.23
N PRO A 50 -6.29 -13.58 3.11
CA PRO A 50 -7.49 -13.04 2.45
C PRO A 50 -8.76 -13.02 3.32
N ASP A 51 -8.83 -13.90 4.32
CA ASP A 51 -9.93 -14.06 5.27
C ASP A 51 -9.84 -13.13 6.48
N ARG A 52 -8.75 -12.37 6.61
CA ARG A 52 -8.51 -11.47 7.74
C ARG A 52 -8.77 -10.02 7.34
N SER A 53 -9.72 -9.39 8.03
CA SER A 53 -9.86 -7.93 7.96
C SER A 53 -8.69 -7.27 8.67
N ILE A 54 -8.14 -6.22 8.05
CA ILE A 54 -7.07 -5.40 8.59
C ILE A 54 -7.57 -3.97 8.82
N HIS A 55 -7.01 -3.32 9.82
CA HIS A 55 -7.22 -1.90 10.08
C HIS A 55 -5.87 -1.20 10.24
N PRO A 56 -5.12 -0.99 9.14
CA PRO A 56 -3.84 -0.30 9.18
C PRO A 56 -3.99 1.13 9.69
N LEU A 57 -3.05 1.56 10.51
CA LEU A 57 -3.05 2.89 11.14
C LEU A 57 -1.88 3.75 10.63
N PRO A 58 -1.98 5.09 10.75
CA PRO A 58 -0.84 5.97 10.59
C PRO A 58 0.37 5.53 11.43
N GLY A 59 1.57 5.67 10.89
CA GLY A 59 2.83 5.18 11.46
C GLY A 59 3.19 3.75 11.05
N GLN A 60 2.27 2.99 10.45
CA GLN A 60 2.52 1.63 9.96
C GLN A 60 2.93 1.63 8.49
N GLN A 61 3.54 0.54 8.03
CA GLN A 61 3.82 0.34 6.61
C GLN A 61 3.01 -0.83 6.05
N LEU A 62 2.33 -0.59 4.95
CA LEU A 62 1.57 -1.61 4.24
C LEU A 62 2.35 -2.06 3.01
N ILE A 63 2.66 -3.36 2.95
CA ILE A 63 3.27 -3.99 1.78
C ILE A 63 2.17 -4.67 0.97
N SER A 64 2.00 -4.26 -0.27
CA SER A 64 0.91 -4.73 -1.13
C SER A 64 1.39 -5.06 -2.54
N LEU A 65 0.74 -6.03 -3.16
CA LEU A 65 0.76 -6.22 -4.61
C LEU A 65 -0.26 -5.26 -5.23
N VAL A 66 0.22 -4.36 -6.09
CA VAL A 66 -0.61 -3.33 -6.73
C VAL A 66 -0.42 -3.38 -8.24
N ASP A 67 -1.49 -3.08 -8.96
CA ASP A 67 -1.41 -2.89 -10.41
C ASP A 67 -0.72 -1.54 -10.71
N PRO A 68 -0.09 -1.40 -11.88
CA PRO A 68 0.56 -0.15 -12.25
C PRO A 68 -0.46 0.97 -12.39
N VAL A 69 -0.39 1.96 -11.50
CA VAL A 69 -1.18 3.20 -11.60
C VAL A 69 -0.36 4.27 -12.31
N ASP A 70 -1.02 5.15 -13.09
CA ASP A 70 -0.37 6.23 -13.86
C ASP A 70 0.67 6.97 -12.99
N GLU A 71 1.93 6.97 -13.41
CA GLU A 71 3.06 7.50 -12.65
C GLU A 71 2.91 8.99 -12.30
N ARG A 72 2.08 9.72 -13.05
CA ARG A 72 1.74 11.13 -12.76
C ARG A 72 0.89 11.28 -11.50
N LEU A 73 0.12 10.26 -11.14
CA LEU A 73 -0.66 10.22 -9.90
C LEU A 73 0.22 9.82 -8.71
N GLN A 74 1.21 8.95 -8.93
CA GLN A 74 2.17 8.55 -7.89
C GLN A 74 3.11 9.71 -7.52
N SER A 75 3.73 10.36 -8.51
CA SER A 75 4.69 11.45 -8.29
C SER A 75 4.10 12.62 -7.50
N LYS A 76 2.87 13.04 -7.83
CA LYS A 76 2.16 14.12 -7.11
C LYS A 76 1.91 13.80 -5.64
N GLN A 77 1.68 12.54 -5.30
CA GLN A 77 1.46 12.11 -3.93
C GLN A 77 2.77 11.87 -3.17
N SER A 78 3.80 11.33 -3.83
CA SER A 78 5.14 11.24 -3.25
C SER A 78 5.74 12.60 -2.91
N SER A 79 5.49 13.63 -3.73
CA SER A 79 5.89 15.01 -3.42
C SER A 79 5.05 15.67 -2.33
N LYS A 80 3.84 15.17 -2.06
CA LYS A 80 3.00 15.64 -0.94
C LYS A 80 3.42 15.01 0.39
N MET A 81 3.81 13.74 0.37
CA MET A 81 4.22 12.95 1.53
C MET A 81 5.67 13.23 1.99
N GLY A 82 6.45 14.00 1.21
CA GLY A 82 7.83 14.39 1.54
C GLY A 82 7.97 15.83 2.05
N ALA A 83 6.86 16.47 2.44
CA ALA A 83 6.84 17.82 2.99
C ALA A 83 6.58 17.76 4.51
N ASP A 84 7.56 17.25 5.26
CA ASP A 84 7.68 17.37 6.72
C ASP A 84 9.13 17.74 7.07
#